data_AF-A0A6N8YAK6-F1
#
_entry.id   AF-A0A6N8YAK6-F1
#
_cell.length_a   1.000
_cell.length_b   1.000
_cell.length_c   1.000
_cell.angle_alpha   90.00
_cell.angle_beta   90.00
_cell.angle_gamma   90.00
#
_symmetry.space_group_name_H-M   'P 1'
#
loop_
_entity.id
_entity.type
_entity.pdbx_description
1 polymer ?
#
loop_
_entity_poly.entity_id
_entity_poly.type
_entity_poly.pdbx_seq_one_letter_code
_entity_poly.pdbx_strand_id
1 'polypeptide(L)'
;MIRLLIAGCIAMLVSLSGCWLLIRVLVHYGIGQPIRDDGPSGHRLKSGTPTMGGIAVVFAATAGYVVSDVFGGIYTRTGIIVMLTIIAGSIVGLLDDWIKVVATRNLGLNKKTKIIGLLIVGIGF
;
A
#
# COMPACT_ATOMS: atom_id res chain seq x y z
N MET A 1 -13.40 14.82 17.55
CA MET A 1 -14.38 13.91 16.94
C MET A 1 -14.67 14.27 15.49
N ILE A 2 -15.10 15.51 15.18
CA ILE A 2 -15.40 15.94 13.80
C ILE A 2 -14.24 15.67 12.81
N ARG A 3 -13.00 16.04 13.17
CA ARG A 3 -11.79 15.75 12.38
C ARG A 3 -11.56 14.27 12.04
N LEU A 4 -11.84 13.35 12.96
CA LEU A 4 -11.70 11.91 12.70
C LEU A 4 -12.76 11.42 11.71
N LEU A 5 -13.97 11.96 11.79
CA LEU A 5 -15.04 11.67 10.83
C LEU A 5 -14.69 12.20 9.44
N ILE A 6 -14.16 13.43 9.35
CA ILE A 6 -13.68 14.01 8.09
C ILE A 6 -12.56 13.14 7.49
N ALA A 7 -11.54 12.80 8.29
CA ALA A 7 -10.44 11.95 7.85
C ALA A 7 -10.94 10.60 7.33
N GLY A 8 -11.85 9.95 8.09
CA GLY A 8 -12.42 8.66 7.72
C GLY A 8 -13.27 8.71 6.45
N CYS A 9 -14.16 9.70 6.32
CA CYS A 9 -14.98 9.88 5.13
C CYS A 9 -14.12 10.13 3.88
N ILE A 10 -13.12 11.01 3.99
CA ILE A 10 -12.22 11.30 2.87
C ILE A 10 -11.39 10.07 2.49
N ALA A 11 -10.79 9.39 3.47
CA ALA A 11 -10.02 8.17 3.23
C ALA A 11 -10.90 7.08 2.60
N MET A 12 -12.15 6.93 3.04
CA MET A 12 -13.06 5.94 2.46
C MET A 12 -13.39 6.27 0.99
N LEU A 13 -13.75 7.52 0.69
CA LEU A 13 -14.06 7.94 -0.68
C LEU A 13 -12.84 7.78 -1.60
N VAL A 14 -11.68 8.26 -1.17
CA VAL A 14 -10.43 8.18 -1.94
C VAL A 14 -10.00 6.73 -2.14
N SER A 15 -10.15 5.87 -1.12
CA SER A 15 -9.81 4.45 -1.23
C SER A 15 -10.72 3.73 -2.22
N LEU A 16 -12.04 3.96 -2.17
CA LEU A 16 -12.99 3.31 -3.07
C LEU A 16 -12.75 3.73 -4.53
N SER A 17 -12.65 5.03 -4.80
CA SER A 17 -12.38 5.53 -6.16
C SER A 17 -10.96 5.17 -6.61
N GLY A 18 -9.98 5.28 -5.71
CA GLY A 18 -8.58 5.01 -5.97
C GLY A 18 -8.32 3.54 -6.27
N CYS A 19 -8.88 2.61 -5.51
CA CYS A 19 -8.76 1.19 -5.77
C CYS A 19 -9.35 0.82 -7.14
N TRP A 20 -10.53 1.35 -7.48
CA TRP A 20 -11.18 1.09 -8.76
C TRP A 20 -10.34 1.59 -9.95
N LEU A 21 -9.80 2.81 -9.87
CA LEU A 21 -8.89 3.36 -10.88
C LEU A 21 -7.58 2.57 -10.97
N LEU A 22 -6.99 2.26 -9.81
CA LEU A 22 -5.71 1.56 -9.72
C LEU A 22 -5.79 0.16 -10.34
N ILE A 23 -6.88 -0.58 -10.08
CA ILE A 23 -7.12 -1.90 -10.70
C ILE A 23 -7.11 -1.78 -12.23
N ARG A 24 -7.80 -0.79 -12.81
CA ARG A 24 -7.83 -0.59 -14.26
C ARG A 24 -6.44 -0.32 -14.83
N VAL A 25 -5.67 0.52 -14.16
CA VAL A 25 -4.29 0.85 -14.55
C VAL A 25 -3.39 -0.39 -14.47
N LEU A 26 -3.44 -1.13 -13.36
CA LEU A 26 -2.62 -2.32 -13.16
C LEU A 26 -2.96 -3.42 -14.18
N VAL A 27 -4.24 -3.61 -14.48
CA VAL A 27 -4.69 -4.54 -15.53
C VAL A 27 -4.22 -4.09 -16.92
N HIS A 28 -4.28 -2.80 -17.22
CA HIS A 28 -3.81 -2.26 -18.49
C HIS A 28 -2.31 -2.49 -18.71
N TYR A 29 -1.50 -2.36 -17.65
CA TYR A 29 -0.06 -2.64 -17.70
C TYR A 29 0.30 -4.13 -17.54
N GLY A 30 -0.69 -5.03 -17.45
CA GLY A 30 -0.45 -6.46 -17.29
C GLY A 30 0.21 -6.84 -15.97
N ILE A 31 0.11 -5.98 -14.94
CA ILE A 31 0.73 -6.17 -13.62
C ILE A 31 -0.14 -7.13 -12.80
N GLY A 32 -0.06 -8.42 -13.13
CA GLY A 32 -0.72 -9.52 -12.42
C GLY A 32 0.26 -10.36 -11.60
N GLN A 33 -0.25 -11.09 -10.59
CA GLN A 33 0.60 -12.02 -9.84
C GLN A 33 1.10 -13.19 -10.73
N PRO A 34 2.42 -13.49 -10.74
CA PRO A 34 2.96 -14.62 -11.50
C PRO A 34 2.47 -15.96 -10.94
N ILE A 35 2.05 -16.86 -11.83
CA ILE A 35 1.46 -18.15 -11.47
C ILE A 35 2.52 -19.02 -10.79
N ARG A 36 2.14 -19.74 -9.74
CA ARG A 36 2.99 -20.76 -9.10
C ARG A 36 2.71 -22.10 -9.77
N ASP A 37 3.71 -22.70 -10.40
CA ASP A 37 3.59 -24.05 -10.98
C ASP A 37 3.43 -25.14 -9.90
N ASP A 38 3.88 -24.86 -8.66
CA ASP A 38 3.91 -25.79 -7.52
C ASP A 38 2.63 -25.76 -6.63
N GLY A 39 1.49 -25.29 -7.17
CA GLY A 39 0.24 -25.12 -6.42
C GLY A 39 -0.86 -26.13 -6.79
N PRO A 40 -1.74 -26.54 -5.86
CA PRO A 40 -2.89 -27.37 -6.20
C PRO A 40 -3.77 -26.68 -7.27
N SER A 41 -4.39 -27.48 -8.14
CA SER A 41 -5.06 -27.06 -9.38
C SER A 41 -6.10 -25.92 -9.25
N GLY A 42 -6.65 -25.70 -8.05
CA GLY A 42 -7.55 -24.58 -7.74
C GLY A 42 -6.89 -23.19 -7.63
N HIS A 43 -5.55 -23.10 -7.50
CA HIS A 43 -4.84 -21.81 -7.45
C HIS A 43 -4.69 -21.11 -8.80
N ARG A 44 -4.99 -21.79 -9.92
CA ARG A 44 -5.01 -21.17 -11.25
C ARG A 44 -6.13 -20.13 -11.44
N LEU A 45 -7.18 -20.17 -10.61
CA LEU A 45 -8.30 -19.21 -10.64
C LEU A 45 -7.95 -17.81 -10.11
N LYS A 46 -6.86 -17.65 -9.33
CA LYS A 46 -6.35 -16.33 -8.89
C LYS A 46 -5.29 -15.76 -9.84
N SER A 47 -5.11 -16.39 -11.00
CA SER A 47 -4.19 -15.91 -12.03
C SER A 47 -4.66 -14.56 -12.57
N GLY A 48 -3.77 -13.57 -12.60
CA GLY A 48 -4.05 -12.26 -13.20
C GLY A 48 -4.76 -11.26 -12.31
N THR A 49 -5.05 -11.57 -11.03
CA THR A 49 -5.47 -10.50 -10.10
C THR A 49 -4.33 -9.49 -9.94
N PRO A 50 -4.60 -8.18 -10.13
CA PRO A 50 -3.57 -7.17 -10.04
C PRO A 50 -3.01 -7.08 -8.61
N THR A 51 -1.70 -6.92 -8.51
CA THR A 51 -0.97 -6.78 -7.24
C THR A 51 -0.65 -5.30 -6.97
N MET A 52 -0.24 -4.95 -5.74
CA MET A 52 0.11 -3.56 -5.33
C MET A 52 -1.07 -2.62 -4.99
N GLY A 53 -2.24 -3.17 -4.66
CA GLY A 53 -3.40 -2.37 -4.22
C GLY A 53 -3.16 -1.50 -2.97
N GLY A 54 -2.14 -1.82 -2.17
CA GLY A 54 -1.76 -1.05 -0.97
C GLY A 54 -1.42 0.42 -1.27
N ILE A 55 -1.02 0.75 -2.51
CA ILE A 55 -0.76 2.14 -2.93
C ILE A 55 -2.01 3.01 -2.74
N ALA A 56 -3.17 2.53 -3.18
CA ALA A 56 -4.42 3.28 -3.06
C ALA A 56 -4.82 3.49 -1.59
N VAL A 57 -4.57 2.49 -0.73
CA VAL A 57 -4.88 2.56 0.70
C VAL A 57 -4.00 3.57 1.42
N VAL A 58 -2.69 3.54 1.17
CA VAL A 58 -1.74 4.48 1.78
C VAL A 58 -2.02 5.89 1.28
N PHE A 59 -2.26 6.06 -0.01
CA PHE A 59 -2.64 7.35 -0.58
C PHE A 59 -3.93 7.89 0.06
N ALA A 60 -4.95 7.05 0.24
CA ALA A 60 -6.20 7.42 0.88
C ALA A 60 -6.02 7.81 2.35
N ALA A 61 -5.20 7.07 3.10
CA ALA A 61 -4.88 7.39 4.49
C ALA A 61 -4.14 8.74 4.59
N THR A 62 -3.15 8.99 3.73
CA THR A 62 -2.42 10.26 3.66
C THR A 62 -3.34 11.42 3.28
N ALA A 63 -4.20 11.24 2.28
CA ALA A 63 -5.17 12.26 1.87
C ALA A 63 -6.16 12.57 3.00
N GLY A 64 -6.71 11.55 3.66
CA GLY A 64 -7.60 11.73 4.81
C GLY A 64 -6.93 12.49 5.95
N TYR A 65 -5.68 12.14 6.28
CA TYR A 65 -4.90 12.82 7.33
C TYR A 65 -4.67 14.30 6.99
N VAL A 66 -4.11 14.58 5.82
CA VAL A 66 -3.77 15.95 5.39
C VAL A 66 -5.02 16.83 5.31
N VAL A 67 -6.08 16.35 4.65
CA VAL A 67 -7.28 17.17 4.46
C VAL A 67 -8.00 17.41 5.78
N SER A 68 -8.06 16.40 6.67
CA SER A 68 -8.71 16.59 7.98
C SER A 68 -8.07 17.68 8.84
N ASP A 69 -6.77 17.92 8.65
CA ASP A 69 -6.02 18.90 9.43
C ASP A 69 -6.09 20.31 8.81
N VAL A 70 -6.29 20.42 7.50
CA VAL A 70 -6.58 21.70 6.82
C VAL A 70 -7.91 22.31 7.28
N PHE A 71 -8.91 21.50 7.66
CA PHE A 71 -10.19 21.97 8.20
C PHE A 71 -10.14 22.28 9.71
N GLY A 72 -9.11 23.02 10.15
CA GLY A 72 -8.97 23.49 11.54
C GLY A 72 -8.34 22.48 12.51
N GLY A 73 -7.57 21.52 11.98
CA GLY A 73 -6.71 20.65 12.79
C GLY A 73 -5.36 21.30 13.12
N ILE A 74 -4.59 20.59 13.93
CA ILE A 74 -3.20 20.92 14.24
C ILE A 74 -2.42 19.63 14.07
N TYR A 75 -1.45 19.64 13.16
CA TYR A 75 -0.56 18.52 12.93
C TYR A 75 0.21 18.23 14.22
N THR A 76 -0.18 17.16 14.90
CA THR A 76 0.53 16.71 16.09
C THR A 76 1.82 16.03 15.70
N ARG A 77 2.88 16.24 16.49
CA ARG A 77 4.17 15.58 16.28
C ARG A 77 4.02 14.06 16.17
N THR A 78 3.21 13.47 17.05
CA THR A 78 2.91 12.03 17.05
C THR A 78 2.18 11.60 15.79
N GLY A 79 1.20 12.37 15.31
CA GLY A 79 0.47 12.05 14.09
C GLY A 79 1.37 12.07 12.85
N ILE A 80 2.25 13.06 12.75
CA ILE A 80 3.24 13.15 11.67
C ILE A 80 4.15 11.92 11.69
N ILE A 81 4.71 11.56 12.86
CA ILE A 81 5.60 10.41 13.01
C ILE A 81 4.89 9.13 12.54
N VAL A 82 3.67 8.86 13.03
CA VAL A 82 2.89 7.68 12.63
C VAL A 82 2.64 7.65 11.12
N MET A 83 2.26 8.77 10.52
CA MET A 83 2.05 8.83 9.07
C MET A 83 3.33 8.59 8.28
N LEU A 84 4.47 9.11 8.75
CA LEU A 84 5.77 8.85 8.15
C LEU A 84 6.17 7.38 8.29
N THR A 85 5.91 6.73 9.43
CA THR A 85 6.13 5.29 9.62
C THR A 85 5.28 4.47 8.65
N ILE A 86 4.01 4.81 8.46
CA ILE A 86 3.11 4.13 7.51
C ILE A 86 3.64 4.28 6.09
N ILE A 87 4.00 5.48 5.67
CA ILE A 87 4.53 5.76 4.33
C ILE A 87 5.85 5.01 4.13
N ALA A 88 6.79 5.11 5.06
CA ALA A 88 8.09 4.45 4.93
C ALA A 88 7.97 2.91 4.91
N GLY A 89 7.12 2.33 5.77
CA GLY A 89 6.84 0.90 5.75
C GLY A 89 6.15 0.45 4.45
N SER A 90 5.26 1.30 3.90
CA SER A 90 4.61 1.02 2.63
C SER A 90 5.58 1.02 1.45
N ILE A 91 6.63 1.83 1.47
CA ILE A 91 7.68 1.81 0.44
C ILE A 91 8.41 0.46 0.45
N VAL A 92 8.73 -0.09 1.63
CA VAL A 92 9.35 -1.42 1.73
C VAL A 92 8.42 -2.50 1.16
N GLY A 93 7.12 -2.42 1.44
CA GLY A 93 6.11 -3.31 0.86
C GLY A 93 5.96 -3.16 -0.66
N LEU A 94 5.97 -1.91 -1.14
CA LEU A 94 5.88 -1.59 -2.56
C LEU A 94 7.08 -2.14 -3.33
N LEU A 95 8.29 -2.01 -2.78
CA LEU A 95 9.51 -2.59 -3.35
C LEU A 95 9.43 -4.13 -3.39
N ASP A 96 8.87 -4.76 -2.36
CA ASP A 96 8.67 -6.21 -2.31
C ASP A 96 7.77 -6.69 -3.44
N ASP A 97 6.65 -6.01 -3.65
CA ASP A 97 5.70 -6.36 -4.70
C ASP A 97 6.20 -5.96 -6.10
N TRP A 98 6.92 -4.84 -6.23
CA TRP A 98 7.55 -4.43 -7.49
C TRP A 98 8.56 -5.47 -7.97
N ILE A 99 9.41 -5.98 -7.09
CA ILE A 99 10.40 -7.00 -7.46
C ILE A 99 9.71 -8.30 -7.91
N LYS A 100 8.60 -8.71 -7.27
CA LYS A 100 7.83 -9.90 -7.70
C LYS A 100 7.31 -9.75 -9.13
N VAL A 101 6.80 -8.57 -9.46
CA VAL A 101 6.27 -8.25 -10.78
C VAL A 101 7.39 -8.24 -11.82
N VAL A 102 8.45 -7.46 -11.59
CA VAL A 102 9.55 -7.31 -12.57
C VAL A 102 10.30 -8.62 -12.77
N ALA A 103 10.59 -9.36 -11.71
CA ALA A 103 11.32 -10.61 -11.79
C ALA A 103 10.44 -11.79 -12.22
N THR A 104 9.15 -11.58 -12.50
CA THR A 104 8.14 -12.59 -12.92
C THR A 104 8.23 -13.86 -12.07
N ARG A 105 8.44 -13.70 -10.77
CA ARG A 105 8.61 -14.80 -9.82
C ARG A 105 7.92 -14.48 -8.52
N ASN A 106 7.49 -15.52 -7.82
CA ASN A 106 6.82 -15.38 -6.53
C ASN A 106 7.76 -14.97 -5.37
N LEU A 107 9.07 -14.86 -5.65
CA LEU A 107 10.09 -14.43 -4.71
C LEU A 107 10.28 -12.91 -4.81
N GLY A 108 9.82 -12.19 -3.79
CA GLY A 108 10.04 -10.75 -3.63
C GLY A 108 11.41 -10.42 -3.05
N LEU A 109 11.47 -9.40 -2.18
CA LEU A 109 12.67 -9.06 -1.45
C LEU A 109 13.22 -10.27 -0.68
N ASN A 110 14.55 -10.35 -0.59
CA ASN A 110 15.18 -11.30 0.32
C ASN A 110 14.69 -11.06 1.74
N LYS A 111 14.37 -12.13 2.49
CA LYS A 111 13.83 -12.05 3.87
C LYS A 111 14.67 -11.13 4.75
N LYS A 112 16.00 -11.21 4.63
CA LYS A 112 16.94 -10.34 5.35
C LYS A 112 16.74 -8.87 4.99
N THR A 113 16.71 -8.54 3.70
CA THR A 113 16.52 -7.16 3.22
C THR A 113 15.17 -6.58 3.65
N LYS A 114 14.10 -7.39 3.61
CA LYS A 114 12.76 -6.96 4.06
C LYS A 114 12.74 -6.64 5.55
N ILE A 115 13.35 -7.51 6.37
CA ILE A 115 13.45 -7.30 7.82
C ILE A 115 14.32 -6.09 8.13
N ILE A 116 15.48 -5.95 7.48
CA ILE A 116 16.36 -4.78 7.66
C ILE A 116 15.63 -3.49 7.28
N GLY A 117 14.90 -3.49 6.15
CA GLY A 117 14.10 -2.33 5.74
C GLY A 117 13.04 -1.95 6.77
N LEU A 118 12.30 -2.92 7.30
CA LEU A 118 11.30 -2.68 8.35
C LEU A 118 11.93 -2.24 9.68
N LEU A 119 13.11 -2.76 10.04
CA LEU A 119 13.85 -2.34 11.23
C LEU A 119 14.35 -0.90 11.10
N ILE A 120 14.85 -0.50 9.93
CA ILE A 120 15.25 0.89 9.67
C ILE A 120 14.06 1.82 9.86
N VAL A 121 12.89 1.44 9.33
CA VAL A 121 11.65 2.22 9.53
C VAL A 121 11.25 2.27 11.00
N GLY A 122 11.30 1.15 11.72
CA GLY A 122 10.89 1.09 13.13
C GLY A 122 11.86 1.77 14.11
N ILE A 123 13.14 1.91 13.75
CA ILE A 123 14.15 2.62 14.56
C ILE A 123 14.21 4.11 14.19
N GLY A 124 13.93 4.44 12.93
CA GLY A 124 14.03 5.81 12.42
C GLY A 124 12.88 6.74 12.81
N PHE A 125 11.77 6.20 13.33
CA PHE A 125 10.56 6.91 13.73
C PHE A 125 10.13 6.50 15.13
#